data_AF-A0A2M6IUY9-F1
#
_entry.id   AF-A0A2M6IUY9-F1
#
_cell.length_a   1.000
_cell.length_b   1.000
_cell.length_c   1.000
_cell.angle_alpha   90.00
_cell.angle_beta   90.00
_cell.angle_gamma   90.00
#
_symmetry.space_group_name_H-M   'P 1'
#
loop_
_entity.id
_entity.type
_entity.pdbx_description
1 polymer ?
#
loop_
_entity_poly.entity_id
_entity_poly.type
_entity_poly.pdbx_seq_one_letter_code
_entity_poly.pdbx_strand_id
1 'polypeptide(L)' 'QRGFDIELASEILDLDTNLYETYQKAVFEAKRHYLSIFFEKIEVFDKRIQHVTYSPLFQKLLDAEQVTVSPKRLPG' A
#
# COMPACT_ATOMS: atom_id res chain seq x y z
N GLN A 1 -12.24 -14.34 19.90
CA GLN A 1 -11.44 -14.80 18.74
C GLN A 1 -12.22 -14.64 17.44
N ARG A 2 -13.44 -15.19 17.26
CA ARG A 2 -14.25 -15.02 16.02
C ARG A 2 -14.49 -13.59 15.51
N GLY A 3 -14.57 -12.57 16.38
CA GLY A 3 -14.79 -11.18 15.94
C GLY A 3 -13.59 -10.57 15.21
N PHE A 4 -12.38 -10.87 15.68
CA PHE A 4 -11.13 -10.35 15.12
C PHE A 4 -10.86 -10.90 13.71
N ASP A 5 -11.17 -12.19 13.48
CA ASP A 5 -10.98 -12.83 12.17
C ASP A 5 -11.93 -12.26 11.10
N ILE A 6 -13.16 -11.87 11.48
CA ILE A 6 -14.14 -11.26 10.57
C ILE A 6 -13.74 -9.81 10.24
N GLU A 7 -13.26 -9.06 11.23
CA GLU A 7 -12.77 -7.68 11.03
C GLU A 7 -11.54 -7.66 10.10
N LEU A 8 -10.59 -8.57 10.29
CA LEU A 8 -9.40 -8.68 9.44
C LEU A 8 -9.76 -9.09 8.01
N ALA A 9 -10.68 -10.05 7.83
CA ALA A 9 -11.14 -10.46 6.50
C ALA A 9 -11.88 -9.33 5.77
N SER A 10 -12.69 -8.56 6.49
CA SER A 10 -13.35 -7.35 5.97
C SER A 10 -12.32 -6.31 5.52
N GLU A 11 -11.32 -6.02 6.35
CA GLU A 11 -10.24 -5.09 6.00
C GLU A 11 -9.52 -5.53 4.72
N ILE A 12 -9.20 -6.82 4.60
CA ILE A 12 -8.51 -7.35 3.41
C ILE A 12 -9.39 -7.21 2.16
N LEU A 13 -10.69 -7.51 2.26
CA LEU A 13 -11.64 -7.37 1.15
C LEU A 13 -11.86 -5.90 0.75
N ASP A 14 -11.91 -4.99 1.72
CA ASP A 14 -12.03 -3.55 1.49
C ASP A 14 -10.74 -3.00 0.86
N LEU A 15 -9.59 -3.55 1.23
CA LEU A 15 -8.29 -3.19 0.64
C LEU A 15 -8.19 -3.62 -0.83
N ASP A 16 -8.71 -4.81 -1.16
CA ASP A 16 -8.78 -5.34 -2.52
C ASP A 16 -9.78 -4.57 -3.39
N THR A 17 -10.95 -4.22 -2.84
CA THR A 17 -12.04 -3.56 -3.58
C THR A 17 -11.74 -2.08 -3.84
N ASN A 18 -11.26 -1.34 -2.83
CA ASN A 18 -10.95 0.08 -2.96
C ASN A 18 -9.86 0.54 -1.98
N LEU A 19 -8.62 0.16 -2.25
CA LEU A 19 -7.43 0.52 -1.46
C LEU A 19 -7.37 2.01 -1.07
N TYR A 20 -7.69 2.93 -1.99
CA TYR A 20 -7.59 4.36 -1.72
C TYR A 20 -8.59 4.81 -0.65
N GLU A 21 -9.86 4.42 -0.80
CA GLU A 21 -10.90 4.77 0.17
C GLU A 21 -10.65 4.13 1.54
N THR A 22 -10.24 2.86 1.55
CA THR A 22 -9.89 2.11 2.76
C THR A 22 -8.70 2.77 3.49
N TYR A 23 -7.67 3.17 2.75
CA TYR A 23 -6.53 3.92 3.29
C TYR A 23 -6.93 5.29 3.86
N GLN A 24 -7.85 6.03 3.22
CA GLN A 24 -8.27 7.34 3.72
C GLN A 24 -8.99 7.23 5.08
N LYS A 25 -9.83 6.19 5.24
CA LYS A 25 -10.65 5.96 6.45
C LYS A 25 -9.90 5.27 7.60
N ALA A 26 -8.78 4.60 7.30
CA ALA A 26 -8.01 3.86 8.29
C ALA A 26 -7.40 4.75 9.39
N VAL A 27 -7.18 4.19 10.58
CA VAL A 27 -6.40 4.81 11.64
C VAL A 27 -4.92 4.90 11.26
N PHE A 28 -4.16 5.79 11.89
CA PHE A 28 -2.77 6.08 11.51
C PHE A 28 -1.87 4.82 11.49
N GLU A 29 -2.03 3.96 12.48
CA GLU A 29 -1.29 2.70 12.62
C GLU A 29 -1.57 1.75 11.44
N ALA A 30 -2.84 1.61 11.06
CA ALA A 30 -3.27 0.77 9.94
C ALA A 30 -2.80 1.33 8.59
N LYS A 31 -2.82 2.65 8.40
CA LYS A 31 -2.26 3.30 7.20
C LYS A 31 -0.81 2.90 6.95
N ARG A 32 0.01 2.84 8.00
CA ARG A 32 1.40 2.40 7.89
C ARG A 32 1.50 0.94 7.46
N HIS A 33 0.65 0.07 7.99
CA HIS A 33 0.62 -1.34 7.59
C HIS A 33 0.18 -1.51 6.14
N TYR A 34 -0.83 -0.76 5.68
CA TYR A 34 -1.26 -0.82 4.28
C TYR A 34 -0.15 -0.38 3.31
N LEU A 35 0.57 0.70 3.65
CA LEU A 35 1.71 1.14 2.83
C LEU A 35 2.83 0.09 2.77
N SER A 36 3.04 -0.68 3.84
CA SER A 36 4.08 -1.72 3.89
C SER A 36 3.83 -2.90 2.93
N ILE A 37 2.58 -3.08 2.48
CA ILE A 37 2.25 -4.05 1.43
C ILE A 37 2.97 -3.69 0.12
N PHE A 38 3.08 -2.39 -0.17
CA PHE A 38 3.63 -1.88 -1.43
C PHE A 38 5.08 -1.45 -1.32
N PHE A 39 5.48 -0.87 -0.18
CA PHE A 39 6.75 -0.18 -0.02
C PHE A 39 7.55 -0.74 1.14
N GLU A 40 8.80 -1.09 0.87
CA GLU A 40 9.79 -1.42 1.89
C GLU A 40 10.42 -0.13 2.45
N LYS A 41 10.69 0.86 1.59
CA LYS A 41 11.31 2.13 1.97
C LYS A 41 10.77 3.27 1.12
N ILE A 42 10.54 4.42 1.76
CA ILE A 42 10.25 5.70 1.10
C ILE A 42 11.26 6.71 1.61
N GLU A 43 12.08 7.25 0.72
CA GLU A 43 13.09 8.26 1.04
C GLU A 43 12.56 9.65 0.70
N VAL A 44 12.45 10.48 1.73
CA VAL A 44 11.89 11.83 1.64
C VAL A 44 13.00 12.84 1.91
N PHE A 45 13.16 13.80 1.01
CA PHE A 45 14.04 14.95 1.18
C PHE A 45 13.29 16.22 0.76
N ASP A 46 13.41 17.27 1.57
CA ASP A 46 12.71 18.54 1.37
C ASP A 46 11.20 18.37 1.07
N LYS A 47 10.53 17.56 1.90
CA LYS A 47 9.09 17.23 1.79
C LYS A 47 8.68 16.59 0.45
N ARG A 48 9.65 16.11 -0.35
CA ARG A 48 9.41 15.41 -1.62
C ARG A 48 9.94 13.99 -1.54
N ILE A 49 9.23 13.07 -2.15
CA ILE A 49 9.68 11.68 -2.30
C ILE A 49 10.77 11.67 -3.37
N GLN A 50 11.96 11.23 -2.98
CA GLN A 50 13.13 11.16 -3.87
C GLN A 50 13.29 9.75 -4.45
N HIS A 51 13.07 8.74 -3.61
CA HIS A 51 13.22 7.35 -3.98
C HIS A 51 12.21 6.48 -3.23
N VAL A 52 11.81 5.40 -3.90
CA VAL A 52 10.86 4.42 -3.36
C VAL A 52 11.43 3.03 -3.66
N THR A 53 11.53 2.20 -2.63
CA THR A 53 11.84 0.79 -2.73
C THR A 53 10.55 0.02 -2.51
N TYR A 54 10.12 -0.76 -3.51
CA TYR A 54 8.92 -1.59 -3.41
C TYR A 54 9.17 -2.81 -2.54
N SER A 55 8.11 -3.33 -1.93
CA SER A 55 8.17 -4.60 -1.22
C SER A 55 8.53 -5.75 -2.18
N PRO A 56 9.17 -6.83 -1.70
CA PRO A 56 9.54 -7.96 -2.56
C PRO A 56 8.37 -8.59 -3.32
N LEU A 57 7.18 -8.62 -2.70
CA LEU A 57 5.96 -9.13 -3.35
C LEU A 57 5.55 -8.21 -4.51
N PHE A 58 5.49 -6.91 -4.25
CA PHE A 58 5.05 -5.94 -5.25
C PHE A 58 6.07 -5.80 -6.38
N GLN A 59 7.37 -5.88 -6.09
CA GLN A 59 8.42 -5.90 -7.10
C GLN A 59 8.25 -7.07 -8.08
N LYS A 60 7.93 -8.27 -7.59
CA LYS A 60 7.66 -9.42 -8.47
C LYS A 60 6.46 -9.22 -9.39
N LEU A 61 5.43 -8.49 -8.93
CA LEU A 61 4.27 -8.15 -9.77
C LEU A 61 4.66 -7.16 -10.88
N LEU A 62 5.52 -6.19 -10.56
CA LEU A 62 6.07 -5.24 -11.54
C LEU A 62 6.90 -5.96 -12.59
N ASP A 63 7.80 -6.84 -12.15
CA ASP A 63 8.69 -7.60 -13.04
C ASP A 63 7.92 -8.55 -13.97
N ALA A 64 6.74 -9.01 -13.54
CA ALA A 64 5.85 -9.84 -14.34
C ALA A 64 4.94 -9.04 -15.29
N GLU A 65 5.06 -7.70 -15.33
CA GLU A 65 4.16 -6.78 -16.05
C GLU A 65 2.67 -6.93 -15.68
N GLN A 66 2.39 -7.51 -14.51
CA GLN A 66 1.03 -7.76 -14.02
C GLN A 66 0.38 -6.53 -13.38
N VAL A 67 1.16 -5.46 -13.20
CA VAL A 67 0.70 -4.17 -12.67
C VAL A 67 1.32 -3.02 -13.43
N THR A 68 0.53 -1.97 -13.71
CA THR A 68 1.00 -0.76 -14.36
C THR A 68 1.23 0.35 -13.34
N VAL A 69 2.48 0.82 -13.22
CA VAL A 69 2.81 2.00 -12.41
C VAL A 69 2.89 3.22 -13.31
N SER A 70 2.09 4.23 -13.01
CA SER A 70 2.12 5.50 -13.73
C SER A 70 2.97 6.52 -12.98
N PRO A 71 4.04 7.08 -13.59
CA PRO A 71 4.83 8.16 -12.99
C PRO A 71 3.99 9.39 -12.63
N LYS A 72 2.86 9.61 -13.32
CA LYS A 72 1.93 10.72 -13.04
C LYS A 72 1.07 10.52 -11.78
N ARG A 73 1.09 9.32 -11.20
CA ARG A 73 0.30 8.94 -10.00
C ARG A 73 1.17 8.47 -8.84
N LEU A 74 2.47 8.33 -9.07
CA LEU A 74 3.44 8.21 -8.00
C LEU A 74 3.62 9.59 -7.37
N PRO A 75 3.86 9.67 -6.05
CA PRO A 75 4.16 10.94 -5.42
C PRO A 75 5.51 11.46 -5.93
N GLY A 76 5.45 12.49 -6.77
CA GLY A 76 6.57 13.23 -7.36
C GLY A 76 6.16 14.67 -7.61
#